data_AF-A0A834VQ40-F1
#
_entry.id   AF-A0A834VQ40-F1
#
_cell.length_a   1.000
_cell.length_b   1.000
_cell.length_c   1.000
_cell.angle_alpha   90.00
_cell.angle_beta   90.00
_cell.angle_gamma   90.00
#
_symmetry.space_group_name_H-M   'P 1'
#
loop_
_entity.id
_entity.type
_entity.pdbx_description
1 polymer ?
#
loop_
_entity_poly.entity_id
_entity_poly.type
_entity_poly.pdbx_seq_one_letter_code
_entity_poly.pdbx_strand_id
1 'polypeptide(L)'
;MKYGDTLRQRSIPEWGHYNIDYDYLKDLIKHQTTPGTNKAVSIPGQGESTERAFGDTFFKVLAEQHDRINLFVRSKSGEIERRLEHISKTLEQLRARRNPANGRLPARTVERYAKIDADVTRTGEEIRSLSRFQVTQRTGFIKILKKYKRWTKDRELSHVFKREIGSRPDSLFQLDLGYLLDQYIDVLDALRCAFDSDGTYASNRENGNGQSAAARISRMLDKGDDVDFDLALNTVPLGSKGNKATYWIHPDHIVEAQVLLLQHMRLYITNVRRNASVRGTPIRRHSSNNNIDPYFGSEDTTGFVVLDHAEAYAFKQNASTIGATEEAPGNIGIKAAGQVRCCASGGAAVVVCTQSDAQAQPSPVVKTAKMERKALKNILGTSINEDSMKHSGDASAVRQWLSEHPSTKPIAGALSKRTRLTGLHNNSTGGIWATLDKDVYLKDTLHKDLEGDDWTSAARSESAKRFPHAILEIRREGNQAMALIQTLERSHLVRRSLHHVQLVY
;
A
#
# COMPACT_ATOMS: atom_id res chain seq x y z
N MET A 1 22.98 0.16 23.61
CA MET A 1 21.56 -0.20 23.85
C MET A 1 21.41 -1.72 23.92
N LYS A 2 20.71 -2.24 24.93
CA LYS A 2 20.41 -3.68 25.08
C LYS A 2 19.19 -4.02 24.22
N TYR A 3 19.40 -4.74 23.11
CA TYR A 3 18.31 -5.05 22.18
C TYR A 3 17.22 -5.94 22.80
N GLY A 4 17.53 -6.77 23.81
CA GLY A 4 16.53 -7.56 24.54
C GLY A 4 15.40 -6.69 25.12
N ASP A 5 15.76 -5.57 25.75
CA ASP A 5 14.79 -4.60 26.29
C ASP A 5 13.98 -3.94 25.16
N THR A 6 14.64 -3.54 24.08
CA THR A 6 13.98 -2.98 22.89
C THR A 6 13.00 -3.97 22.25
N LEU A 7 13.33 -5.27 22.24
CA LEU A 7 12.46 -6.31 21.70
C LEU A 7 11.20 -6.43 22.53
N ARG A 8 11.31 -6.44 23.87
CA ARG A 8 10.15 -6.49 24.77
C ARG A 8 9.26 -5.25 24.63
N GLN A 9 9.86 -4.07 24.51
CA GLN A 9 9.11 -2.81 24.30
C GLN A 9 8.41 -2.74 22.94
N ARG A 10 9.03 -3.27 21.88
CA ARG A 10 8.48 -3.22 20.53
C ARG A 10 7.50 -4.36 20.23
N SER A 11 7.60 -5.49 20.92
CA SER A 11 6.67 -6.61 20.77
C SER A 11 5.30 -6.30 21.39
N ILE A 12 4.42 -7.29 21.34
CA ILE A 12 3.08 -7.28 21.95
C ILE A 12 3.20 -7.81 23.39
N PRO A 13 2.92 -6.99 24.43
CA PRO A 13 3.08 -7.39 25.82
C PRO A 13 2.34 -8.69 26.18
N GLU A 14 1.13 -8.86 25.67
CA GLU A 14 0.25 -10.01 25.90
C GLU A 14 0.84 -11.32 25.36
N TRP A 15 1.75 -11.23 24.39
CA TRP A 15 2.41 -12.38 23.75
C TRP A 15 3.89 -12.46 24.14
N GLY A 16 4.27 -11.79 25.22
CA GLY A 16 5.66 -11.62 25.64
C GLY A 16 6.42 -12.93 25.85
N HIS A 17 5.75 -13.97 26.36
CA HIS A 17 6.31 -15.31 26.56
C HIS A 17 6.57 -16.06 25.26
N TYR A 18 5.90 -15.69 24.16
CA TYR A 18 6.18 -16.23 22.83
C TYR A 18 7.34 -15.53 22.13
N ASN A 19 7.92 -14.47 22.69
CA ASN A 19 9.07 -13.81 22.08
C ASN A 19 10.29 -14.74 21.97
N ILE A 20 11.14 -14.50 20.99
CA ILE A 20 12.49 -15.09 20.93
C ILE A 20 13.26 -14.76 22.21
N ASP A 21 13.87 -15.78 22.82
CA ASP A 21 14.72 -15.58 23.99
C ASP A 21 16.10 -15.03 23.58
N TYR A 22 16.11 -13.74 23.25
CA TYR A 22 17.27 -13.05 22.74
C TYR A 22 18.43 -13.00 23.75
N ASP A 23 18.11 -12.87 25.03
CA ASP A 23 19.13 -12.77 26.07
C ASP A 23 19.78 -14.13 26.34
N TYR A 24 19.01 -15.22 26.38
CA TYR A 24 19.54 -16.57 26.43
C TYR A 24 20.49 -16.87 25.25
N LEU A 25 20.05 -16.62 24.00
CA LEU A 25 20.88 -16.84 22.81
C LEU A 25 22.14 -15.99 22.82
N LYS A 26 22.04 -14.75 23.30
CA LYS A 26 23.18 -13.83 23.42
C LYS A 26 24.17 -14.33 24.45
N ASP A 27 23.71 -14.86 25.57
CA ASP A 27 24.58 -15.38 26.62
C ASP A 27 25.24 -16.68 26.18
N LEU A 28 24.53 -17.54 25.44
CA LEU A 28 25.10 -18.72 24.78
C LEU A 28 26.28 -18.36 23.85
N ILE A 29 26.15 -17.29 23.05
CA ILE A 29 27.26 -16.76 22.23
C ILE A 29 28.42 -16.27 23.10
N LYS A 30 28.14 -15.52 24.17
CA LYS A 30 29.20 -14.98 25.04
C LYS A 30 29.98 -16.09 25.73
N HIS A 31 29.31 -17.10 26.30
CA HIS A 31 29.97 -18.17 27.05
C HIS A 31 31.04 -18.88 26.21
N GLN A 32 30.77 -19.08 24.91
CA GLN A 32 31.69 -19.74 24.00
C GLN A 32 32.73 -18.83 23.35
N THR A 33 32.47 -17.52 23.28
CA THR A 33 33.40 -16.56 22.66
C THR A 33 34.25 -15.78 23.67
N THR A 34 34.00 -15.94 24.97
CA THR A 34 34.80 -15.33 26.04
C THR A 34 36.10 -16.10 26.25
N PRO A 35 37.28 -15.44 26.22
CA PRO A 35 38.55 -16.09 26.50
C PRO A 35 38.58 -16.65 27.93
N GLY A 36 38.88 -17.94 28.09
CA GLY A 36 39.07 -18.59 29.39
C GLY A 36 37.92 -19.51 29.86
N THR A 37 36.74 -19.44 29.27
CA THR A 37 35.62 -20.33 29.65
C THR A 37 35.58 -21.67 28.91
N ASN A 38 36.01 -21.74 27.63
CA ASN A 38 35.90 -22.96 26.81
C ASN A 38 36.95 -23.08 25.68
N LYS A 39 38.19 -22.60 25.87
CA LYS A 39 39.30 -23.00 24.98
C LYS A 39 39.82 -24.38 25.38
N ALA A 40 39.01 -25.43 25.16
CA ALA A 40 39.54 -26.78 25.13
C ALA A 40 40.46 -26.88 23.91
N VAL A 41 41.74 -27.15 24.14
CA VAL A 41 42.77 -27.37 23.11
C VAL A 41 42.28 -28.48 22.19
N SER A 42 42.10 -28.18 20.91
CA SER A 42 41.79 -29.20 19.91
C SER A 42 43.00 -30.14 19.80
N ILE A 43 42.84 -31.41 20.16
CA ILE A 43 43.87 -32.44 19.97
C ILE A 43 43.85 -32.85 18.49
N PRO A 44 44.96 -32.77 17.74
CA PRO A 44 45.00 -33.19 16.35
C PRO A 44 44.65 -34.69 16.22
N GLY A 45 43.53 -35.03 15.56
CA GLY A 45 43.18 -36.41 15.17
C GLY A 45 41.88 -37.00 15.74
N GLN A 46 41.13 -36.31 16.61
CA GLN A 46 39.85 -36.81 17.14
C GLN A 46 38.81 -35.68 17.31
N GLY A 47 37.66 -35.82 16.63
CA GLY A 47 36.44 -35.03 16.87
C GLY A 47 36.24 -33.81 15.98
N GLU A 48 34.97 -33.46 15.73
CA GLU A 48 34.59 -32.17 15.13
C GLU A 48 35.21 -31.02 15.93
N SER A 49 35.67 -29.96 15.27
CA SER A 49 36.19 -28.78 15.97
C SER A 49 35.15 -28.26 16.97
N THR A 50 35.57 -27.87 18.17
CA THR A 50 34.69 -27.33 19.23
C THR A 50 33.78 -26.20 18.73
N GLU A 51 34.26 -25.46 17.73
CA GLU A 51 33.52 -24.41 17.02
C GLU A 51 32.35 -24.95 16.19
N ARG A 52 32.51 -26.09 15.49
CA ARG A 52 31.41 -26.74 14.74
C ARG A 52 30.35 -27.30 15.67
N ALA A 53 30.76 -28.02 16.72
CA ALA A 53 29.83 -28.55 17.72
C ALA A 53 29.01 -27.43 18.40
N PHE A 54 29.63 -26.27 18.66
CA PHE A 54 28.91 -25.09 19.12
C PHE A 54 27.92 -24.56 18.08
N GLY A 55 28.35 -24.43 16.81
CA GLY A 55 27.49 -24.00 15.71
C GLY A 55 26.23 -24.85 15.58
N ASP A 56 26.37 -26.18 15.65
CA ASP A 56 25.25 -27.12 15.56
C ASP A 56 24.32 -27.03 16.77
N THR A 57 24.88 -26.91 17.97
CA THR A 57 24.10 -26.70 19.21
C THR A 57 23.33 -25.38 19.15
N PHE A 58 23.99 -24.30 18.74
CA PHE A 58 23.36 -22.99 18.61
C PHE A 58 22.27 -23.01 17.53
N PHE A 59 22.51 -23.68 16.40
CA PHE A 59 21.53 -23.85 15.34
C PHE A 59 20.29 -24.58 15.84
N LYS A 60 20.47 -25.70 16.56
CA LYS A 60 19.37 -26.48 17.13
C LYS A 60 18.48 -25.64 18.05
N VAL A 61 19.09 -24.90 18.99
CA VAL A 61 18.36 -24.00 19.89
C VAL A 61 17.61 -22.91 19.10
N LEU A 62 18.26 -22.36 18.07
CA LEU A 62 17.65 -21.32 17.22
C LEU A 62 16.46 -21.87 16.42
N ALA A 63 16.55 -23.12 15.93
CA ALA A 63 15.48 -23.83 15.26
C ALA A 63 14.30 -24.11 16.20
N GLU A 64 14.55 -24.59 17.40
CA GLU A 64 13.50 -24.84 18.41
C GLU A 64 12.76 -23.56 18.81
N GLN A 65 13.49 -22.46 19.00
CA GLN A 65 12.90 -21.14 19.25
C GLN A 65 12.07 -20.67 18.04
N HIS A 66 12.55 -20.89 16.81
CA HIS A 66 11.79 -20.58 15.59
C HIS A 66 10.50 -21.39 15.52
N ASP A 67 10.56 -22.71 15.65
CA ASP A 67 9.39 -23.59 15.51
C ASP A 67 8.30 -23.23 16.53
N ARG A 68 8.68 -22.92 17.78
CA ARG A 68 7.75 -22.46 18.82
C ARG A 68 7.04 -21.16 18.44
N ILE A 69 7.79 -20.17 17.96
CA ILE A 69 7.24 -18.88 17.53
C ILE A 69 6.37 -19.08 16.30
N ASN A 70 6.82 -19.89 15.36
CA ASN A 70 6.12 -20.21 14.13
C ASN A 70 4.76 -20.86 14.41
N LEU A 71 4.73 -21.83 15.33
CA LEU A 71 3.51 -22.48 15.77
C LEU A 71 2.52 -21.48 16.39
N PHE A 72 3.00 -20.57 17.26
CA PHE A 72 2.16 -19.52 17.83
C PHE A 72 1.57 -18.60 16.76
N VAL A 73 2.40 -18.09 15.85
CA VAL A 73 1.95 -17.19 14.77
C VAL A 73 0.88 -17.87 13.90
N ARG A 74 1.09 -19.13 13.52
CA ARG A 74 0.13 -19.92 12.73
C ARG A 74 -1.16 -20.24 13.50
N SER A 75 -1.03 -20.53 14.80
CA SER A 75 -2.18 -20.77 15.65
C SER A 75 -3.04 -19.52 15.76
N LYS A 76 -2.42 -18.36 16.01
CA LYS A 76 -3.12 -17.07 16.12
C LYS A 76 -3.71 -16.63 14.79
N SER A 77 -3.01 -16.83 13.68
CA SER A 77 -3.53 -16.52 12.35
C SER A 77 -4.79 -17.35 12.03
N GLY A 78 -4.79 -18.64 12.37
CA GLY A 78 -5.96 -19.50 12.23
C GLY A 78 -7.11 -19.16 13.20
N GLU A 79 -6.83 -18.65 14.40
CA GLU A 79 -7.86 -18.14 15.32
C GLU A 79 -8.59 -16.94 14.72
N ILE A 80 -7.83 -15.98 14.18
CA ILE A 80 -8.35 -14.79 13.50
C ILE A 80 -9.20 -15.20 12.29
N GLU A 81 -8.70 -16.11 11.45
CA GLU A 81 -9.44 -16.63 10.29
C GLU A 81 -10.81 -17.21 10.69
N ARG A 82 -10.86 -18.08 11.70
CA ARG A 82 -12.12 -18.66 12.18
C ARG A 82 -13.08 -17.61 12.73
N ARG A 83 -12.55 -16.57 13.37
CA ARG A 83 -13.36 -15.46 13.88
C ARG A 83 -13.96 -14.63 12.74
N LEU A 84 -13.17 -14.30 11.71
CA LEU A 84 -13.67 -13.63 10.51
C LEU A 84 -14.75 -14.46 9.81
N GLU A 85 -14.54 -15.76 9.67
CA GLU A 85 -15.53 -16.69 9.09
C GLU A 85 -16.83 -16.71 9.91
N HIS A 86 -16.72 -16.74 11.24
CA HIS A 86 -17.88 -16.68 12.14
C HIS A 86 -18.65 -15.37 12.00
N ILE A 87 -17.94 -14.24 11.94
CA ILE A 87 -18.56 -12.92 11.72
C ILE A 87 -19.28 -12.88 10.36
N SER A 88 -18.61 -13.35 9.30
CA SER A 88 -19.21 -13.40 7.95
C SER A 88 -20.51 -14.19 7.93
N LYS A 89 -20.51 -15.41 8.49
CA LYS A 89 -21.71 -16.26 8.63
C LYS A 89 -22.82 -15.57 9.43
N THR A 90 -22.45 -14.86 10.50
CA THR A 90 -23.42 -14.13 11.33
C THR A 90 -24.05 -12.96 10.56
N LEU A 91 -23.26 -12.22 9.77
CA LEU A 91 -23.74 -11.14 8.90
C LEU A 91 -24.69 -11.67 7.81
N GLU A 92 -24.34 -12.79 7.17
CA GLU A 92 -25.21 -13.45 6.18
C GLU A 92 -26.56 -13.85 6.78
N GLN A 93 -26.57 -14.43 7.98
CA GLN A 93 -27.80 -14.80 8.67
C GLN A 93 -28.67 -13.57 9.03
N LEU A 94 -28.05 -12.47 9.45
CA LEU A 94 -28.77 -11.23 9.74
C LEU A 94 -29.36 -10.60 8.48
N ARG A 95 -28.62 -10.66 7.36
CA ARG A 95 -29.09 -10.20 6.04
C ARG A 95 -30.24 -11.05 5.52
N ALA A 96 -30.16 -12.37 5.61
CA ALA A 96 -31.23 -13.28 5.18
C ALA A 96 -32.53 -13.09 5.97
N ARG A 97 -32.44 -12.69 7.24
CA ARG A 97 -33.60 -12.38 8.10
C ARG A 97 -34.16 -10.97 7.88
N ARG A 98 -33.48 -10.12 7.10
CA ARG A 98 -33.93 -8.75 6.82
C ARG A 98 -35.09 -8.80 5.84
N ASN A 99 -36.26 -8.34 6.27
CA ASN A 99 -37.39 -8.13 5.37
C ASN A 99 -37.28 -6.72 4.75
N PRO A 100 -37.09 -6.57 3.43
CA PRO A 100 -36.92 -5.26 2.78
C PRO A 100 -38.15 -4.35 2.90
N ALA A 101 -39.31 -4.88 3.29
CA ALA A 101 -40.54 -4.11 3.50
C ALA A 101 -40.51 -3.23 4.77
N ASN A 102 -39.64 -3.53 5.75
CA ASN A 102 -39.52 -2.76 6.98
C ASN A 102 -38.29 -1.84 6.92
N GLY A 103 -38.53 -0.56 6.61
CA GLY A 103 -37.47 0.47 6.46
C GLY A 103 -36.77 0.91 7.75
N ARG A 104 -37.12 0.36 8.93
CA ARG A 104 -36.37 0.57 10.18
C ARG A 104 -35.96 -0.76 10.79
N LEU A 105 -34.67 -0.90 11.06
CA LEU A 105 -34.13 -2.08 11.75
C LEU A 105 -34.65 -2.12 13.21
N PRO A 106 -35.17 -3.27 13.68
CA PRO A 106 -35.54 -3.43 15.08
C PRO A 106 -34.35 -3.16 16.02
N ALA A 107 -34.61 -2.60 17.21
CA ALA A 107 -33.55 -2.26 18.17
C ALA A 107 -32.61 -3.45 18.50
N ARG A 108 -33.18 -4.66 18.62
CA ARG A 108 -32.41 -5.90 18.82
C ARG A 108 -31.47 -6.23 17.66
N THR A 109 -31.83 -5.86 16.44
CA THR A 109 -31.01 -6.06 15.24
C THR A 109 -29.87 -5.05 15.21
N VAL A 110 -30.15 -3.79 15.54
CA VAL A 110 -29.12 -2.73 15.67
C VAL A 110 -28.08 -3.10 16.73
N GLU A 111 -28.53 -3.58 17.90
CA GLU A 111 -27.62 -4.04 18.97
C GLU A 111 -26.72 -5.18 18.51
N ARG A 112 -27.24 -6.13 17.71
CA ARG A 112 -26.42 -7.21 17.13
C ARG A 112 -25.38 -6.68 16.16
N TYR A 113 -25.74 -5.75 15.29
CA TYR A 113 -24.75 -5.13 14.39
C TYR A 113 -23.69 -4.34 15.16
N ALA A 114 -24.04 -3.65 16.24
CA ALA A 114 -23.07 -2.96 17.09
C ALA A 114 -22.09 -3.94 17.77
N LYS A 115 -22.57 -5.10 18.22
CA LYS A 115 -21.73 -6.17 18.75
C LYS A 115 -20.78 -6.72 17.68
N ILE A 116 -21.27 -6.93 16.46
CA ILE A 116 -20.46 -7.38 15.33
C ILE A 116 -19.41 -6.32 14.97
N ASP A 117 -19.78 -5.04 14.92
CA ASP A 117 -18.85 -3.94 14.63
C ASP A 117 -17.70 -3.86 15.65
N ALA A 118 -18.01 -4.02 16.94
CA ALA A 118 -16.99 -4.14 17.98
C ALA A 118 -16.10 -5.38 17.81
N ASP A 119 -16.67 -6.50 17.37
CA ASP A 119 -15.97 -7.76 17.12
C ASP A 119 -15.02 -7.65 15.91
N VAL A 120 -15.48 -7.03 14.83
CA VAL A 120 -14.69 -6.71 13.63
C VAL A 120 -13.55 -5.76 13.98
N THR A 121 -13.82 -4.71 14.75
CA THR A 121 -12.79 -3.77 15.22
C THR A 121 -11.72 -4.48 16.03
N ARG A 122 -12.11 -5.34 17.00
CA ARG A 122 -11.15 -6.14 17.78
C ARG A 122 -10.34 -7.08 16.90
N THR A 123 -10.97 -7.71 15.92
CA THR A 123 -10.29 -8.63 15.00
C THR A 123 -9.26 -7.89 14.14
N GLY A 124 -9.55 -6.67 13.70
CA GLY A 124 -8.57 -5.79 13.04
C GLY A 124 -7.35 -5.51 13.91
N GLU A 125 -7.56 -5.15 15.19
CA GLU A 125 -6.45 -4.93 16.13
C GLU A 125 -5.61 -6.19 16.40
N GLU A 126 -6.22 -7.38 16.35
CA GLU A 126 -5.49 -8.65 16.43
C GLU A 126 -4.62 -8.91 15.19
N ILE A 127 -5.12 -8.60 13.98
CA ILE A 127 -4.31 -8.67 12.74
C ILE A 127 -3.11 -7.72 12.82
N ARG A 128 -3.36 -6.49 13.27
CA ARG A 128 -2.32 -5.47 13.50
C ARG A 128 -1.28 -5.95 14.50
N SER A 129 -1.71 -6.49 15.63
CA SER A 129 -0.82 -7.03 16.66
C SER A 129 0.00 -8.20 16.13
N LEU A 130 -0.62 -9.11 15.36
CA LEU A 130 0.04 -10.27 14.74
C LEU A 130 1.14 -9.85 13.77
N SER A 131 0.85 -8.87 12.90
CA SER A 131 1.83 -8.28 11.99
C SER A 131 3.03 -7.70 12.75
N ARG A 132 2.77 -6.85 13.76
CA ARG A 132 3.82 -6.23 14.58
C ARG A 132 4.66 -7.26 15.35
N PHE A 133 4.03 -8.28 15.90
CA PHE A 133 4.72 -9.38 16.58
C PHE A 133 5.64 -10.12 15.61
N GLN A 134 5.12 -10.53 14.45
CA GLN A 134 5.87 -11.25 13.41
C GLN A 134 7.12 -10.47 12.97
N VAL A 135 6.98 -9.18 12.68
CA VAL A 135 8.09 -8.28 12.33
C VAL A 135 9.14 -8.21 13.43
N THR A 136 8.69 -8.07 14.68
CA THR A 136 9.58 -7.98 15.85
C THR A 136 10.38 -9.28 16.01
N GLN A 137 9.74 -10.44 15.86
CA GLN A 137 10.43 -11.74 15.93
C GLN A 137 11.41 -11.94 14.77
N ARG A 138 11.00 -11.67 13.52
CA ARG A 138 11.89 -11.71 12.33
C ARG A 138 13.14 -10.86 12.55
N THR A 139 12.96 -9.64 13.06
CA THR A 139 14.05 -8.72 13.39
C THR A 139 14.96 -9.27 14.50
N GLY A 140 14.37 -9.92 15.51
CA GLY A 140 15.09 -10.61 16.57
C GLY A 140 16.04 -11.69 16.03
N PHE A 141 15.55 -12.58 15.18
CA PHE A 141 16.36 -13.60 14.51
C PHE A 141 17.48 -13.00 13.65
N ILE A 142 17.18 -11.99 12.84
CA ILE A 142 18.19 -11.32 12.01
C ILE A 142 19.29 -10.71 12.89
N LYS A 143 18.92 -10.08 14.01
CA LYS A 143 19.89 -9.45 14.92
C LYS A 143 20.71 -10.46 15.70
N ILE A 144 20.16 -11.61 16.09
CA ILE A 144 20.95 -12.63 16.79
C ILE A 144 21.91 -13.32 15.83
N LEU A 145 21.50 -13.60 14.59
CA LEU A 145 22.39 -14.11 13.54
C LEU A 145 23.53 -13.14 13.22
N LYS A 146 23.23 -11.84 13.10
CA LYS A 146 24.28 -10.79 12.96
C LYS A 146 25.22 -10.77 14.16
N LYS A 147 24.72 -10.99 15.37
CA LYS A 147 25.54 -11.08 16.58
C LYS A 147 26.44 -12.31 16.53
N TYR A 148 25.89 -13.48 16.23
CA TYR A 148 26.65 -14.73 16.08
C TYR A 148 27.79 -14.53 15.09
N LYS A 149 27.49 -14.11 13.85
CA LYS A 149 28.50 -13.82 12.80
C LYS A 149 29.61 -12.88 13.28
N ARG A 150 29.27 -11.85 14.07
CA ARG A 150 30.26 -10.90 14.57
C ARG A 150 31.23 -11.52 15.58
N TRP A 151 30.76 -12.40 16.45
CA TRP A 151 31.56 -12.95 17.56
C TRP A 151 32.26 -14.26 17.19
N THR A 152 31.67 -15.11 16.36
CA THR A 152 32.27 -16.38 15.90
C THR A 152 33.03 -16.25 14.59
N LYS A 153 32.82 -15.16 13.83
CA LYS A 153 33.30 -14.95 12.45
C LYS A 153 32.75 -15.95 11.42
N ASP A 154 31.91 -16.88 11.85
CA ASP A 154 31.24 -17.86 11.00
C ASP A 154 30.10 -17.21 10.21
N ARG A 155 30.15 -17.38 8.88
CA ARG A 155 29.15 -16.88 7.93
C ARG A 155 28.15 -17.96 7.54
N GLU A 156 28.52 -19.24 7.66
CA GLU A 156 27.76 -20.38 7.16
C GLU A 156 26.44 -20.54 7.93
N LEU A 157 26.45 -20.40 9.26
CA LEU A 157 25.22 -20.52 10.06
C LEU A 157 24.08 -19.61 9.55
N SER A 158 24.39 -18.39 9.13
CA SER A 158 23.36 -17.47 8.60
C SER A 158 22.79 -17.95 7.26
N HIS A 159 23.62 -18.56 6.42
CA HIS A 159 23.20 -19.15 5.15
C HIS A 159 22.38 -20.42 5.36
N VAL A 160 22.84 -21.30 6.25
CA VAL A 160 22.14 -22.52 6.69
C VAL A 160 20.77 -22.17 7.26
N PHE A 161 20.70 -21.23 8.22
CA PHE A 161 19.43 -20.77 8.78
C PHE A 161 18.49 -20.23 7.71
N LYS A 162 18.98 -19.40 6.79
CA LYS A 162 18.15 -18.87 5.71
C LYS A 162 17.60 -20.01 4.83
N ARG A 163 18.43 -20.98 4.47
CA ARG A 163 18.05 -22.10 3.60
C ARG A 163 17.09 -23.07 4.28
N GLU A 164 17.39 -23.47 5.52
CA GLU A 164 16.71 -24.58 6.20
C GLU A 164 15.51 -24.12 7.03
N ILE A 165 15.49 -22.86 7.47
CA ILE A 165 14.41 -22.31 8.31
C ILE A 165 13.72 -21.15 7.61
N GLY A 166 14.49 -20.19 7.09
CA GLY A 166 13.95 -18.97 6.49
C GLY A 166 13.17 -19.21 5.20
N SER A 167 13.63 -20.12 4.34
CA SER A 167 13.04 -20.41 3.03
C SER A 167 11.91 -21.45 3.08
N ARG A 168 11.64 -22.07 4.23
CA ARG A 168 10.52 -23.01 4.36
C ARG A 168 9.19 -22.27 4.14
N PRO A 169 8.24 -22.82 3.36
CA PRO A 169 6.97 -22.15 3.06
C PRO A 169 6.09 -21.95 4.30
N ASP A 170 6.22 -22.84 5.30
CA ASP A 170 5.49 -22.77 6.56
C ASP A 170 6.17 -21.87 7.60
N SER A 171 7.30 -21.24 7.25
CA SER A 171 8.10 -20.42 8.12
C SER A 171 7.45 -19.06 8.38
N LEU A 172 7.60 -18.55 9.61
CA LEU A 172 7.17 -17.19 9.96
C LEU A 172 7.82 -16.12 9.08
N PHE A 173 8.94 -16.41 8.39
CA PHE A 173 9.61 -15.53 7.42
C PHE A 173 8.92 -15.45 6.06
N GLN A 174 8.19 -16.50 5.68
CA GLN A 174 7.45 -16.58 4.41
C GLN A 174 5.95 -16.31 4.59
N LEU A 175 5.42 -16.48 5.81
CA LEU A 175 4.01 -16.23 6.08
C LEU A 175 3.65 -14.77 5.76
N ASP A 176 2.76 -14.60 4.80
CA ASP A 176 2.09 -13.36 4.48
C ASP A 176 0.72 -13.33 5.16
N LEU A 177 0.39 -12.21 5.79
CA LEU A 177 -0.89 -11.98 6.47
C LEU A 177 -1.94 -11.35 5.54
N GLY A 178 -1.61 -11.12 4.27
CA GLY A 178 -2.53 -10.54 3.29
C GLY A 178 -3.87 -11.28 3.20
N TYR A 179 -3.88 -12.60 3.32
CA TYR A 179 -5.13 -13.38 3.26
C TYR A 179 -6.11 -13.04 4.38
N LEU A 180 -5.60 -12.69 5.58
CA LEU A 180 -6.44 -12.22 6.68
C LEU A 180 -6.99 -10.83 6.38
N LEU A 181 -6.21 -9.99 5.69
CA LEU A 181 -6.68 -8.67 5.26
C LEU A 181 -7.82 -8.79 4.25
N ASP A 182 -7.73 -9.69 3.28
CA ASP A 182 -8.83 -9.90 2.32
C ASP A 182 -10.12 -10.34 3.00
N GLN A 183 -10.04 -11.36 3.87
CA GLN A 183 -11.20 -11.80 4.65
C GLN A 183 -11.75 -10.68 5.54
N TYR A 184 -10.86 -9.86 6.11
CA TYR A 184 -11.24 -8.70 6.92
C TYR A 184 -11.95 -7.61 6.09
N ILE A 185 -11.46 -7.34 4.88
CA ILE A 185 -12.10 -6.42 3.92
C ILE A 185 -13.50 -6.93 3.57
N ASP A 186 -13.64 -8.21 3.23
CA ASP A 186 -14.94 -8.81 2.88
C ASP A 186 -15.96 -8.67 4.01
N VAL A 187 -15.52 -8.94 5.25
CA VAL A 187 -16.35 -8.77 6.45
C VAL A 187 -16.71 -7.31 6.69
N LEU A 188 -15.75 -6.37 6.55
CA LEU A 188 -16.00 -4.94 6.70
C LEU A 188 -17.00 -4.42 5.66
N ASP A 189 -16.81 -4.78 4.39
CA ASP A 189 -17.70 -4.39 3.30
C ASP A 189 -19.09 -5.02 3.51
N ALA A 190 -19.15 -6.26 4.00
CA ALA A 190 -20.41 -6.89 4.34
C ALA A 190 -21.14 -6.14 5.48
N LEU A 191 -20.42 -5.74 6.51
CA LEU A 191 -20.98 -4.95 7.61
C LEU A 191 -21.46 -3.58 7.13
N ARG A 192 -20.66 -2.86 6.34
CA ARG A 192 -20.96 -1.51 5.85
C ARG A 192 -22.15 -1.46 4.89
N CYS A 193 -22.23 -2.41 3.96
CA CYS A 193 -23.36 -2.52 3.04
C CYS A 193 -24.71 -2.68 3.75
N ALA A 194 -24.73 -3.22 4.97
CA ALA A 194 -25.95 -3.32 5.77
C ALA A 194 -26.50 -1.94 6.18
N PHE A 195 -25.63 -0.93 6.31
CA PHE A 195 -25.96 0.43 6.69
C PHE A 195 -26.07 1.40 5.51
N ASP A 196 -25.33 1.17 4.42
CA ASP A 196 -25.42 1.98 3.19
C ASP A 196 -26.83 1.91 2.56
N SER A 197 -27.63 0.89 2.89
CA SER A 197 -29.01 0.73 2.44
C SER A 197 -30.04 1.57 3.23
N ASP A 198 -29.67 2.15 4.38
CA ASP A 198 -30.50 3.04 5.19
C ASP A 198 -30.09 4.53 5.06
N GLY A 199 -29.02 4.84 4.32
CA GLY A 199 -28.41 6.17 4.25
C GLY A 199 -28.21 6.69 2.82
N THR A 200 -29.19 7.44 2.30
CA THR A 200 -28.98 8.73 1.62
C THR A 200 -27.81 8.92 0.62
N TYR A 201 -27.44 7.92 -0.19
CA TYR A 201 -26.60 8.19 -1.38
C TYR A 201 -27.39 8.82 -2.56
N ALA A 202 -28.70 9.00 -2.43
CA ALA A 202 -29.57 9.43 -3.53
C ALA A 202 -30.31 10.76 -3.34
N SER A 203 -30.11 11.51 -2.25
CA SER A 203 -30.82 12.78 -2.02
C SER A 203 -29.89 13.92 -1.62
N ASN A 204 -29.16 14.44 -2.61
CA ASN A 204 -29.01 15.88 -2.81
C ASN A 204 -28.42 16.12 -4.20
N ARG A 205 -29.28 15.95 -5.21
CA ARG A 205 -29.09 16.49 -6.55
C ARG A 205 -29.44 17.98 -6.49
N GLU A 206 -28.56 18.79 -5.91
CA GLU A 206 -28.65 20.24 -6.09
C GLU A 206 -27.63 20.68 -7.13
N ASN A 207 -28.14 21.15 -8.26
CA ASN A 207 -27.43 21.88 -9.30
C ASN A 207 -26.94 23.23 -8.76
N GLY A 208 -25.92 23.22 -7.90
CA GLY A 208 -25.20 24.41 -7.48
C GLY A 208 -24.04 24.70 -8.44
N ASN A 209 -24.08 25.84 -9.15
CA ASN A 209 -23.07 26.30 -10.11
C ASN A 209 -21.69 26.67 -9.51
N GLY A 210 -21.45 26.39 -8.22
CA GLY A 210 -20.16 26.52 -7.55
C GLY A 210 -19.77 25.22 -6.87
N GLN A 211 -19.28 24.25 -7.62
CA GLN A 211 -19.06 22.89 -7.10
C GLN A 211 -17.72 22.78 -6.37
N SER A 212 -17.76 22.36 -5.11
CA SER A 212 -16.57 22.10 -4.29
C SER A 212 -15.63 21.09 -4.98
N ALA A 213 -14.35 21.09 -4.60
CA ALA A 213 -13.40 20.07 -5.04
C ALA A 213 -13.89 18.64 -4.72
N ALA A 214 -14.50 18.44 -3.55
CA ALA A 214 -15.09 17.16 -3.15
C ALA A 214 -16.22 16.71 -4.08
N ALA A 215 -17.15 17.61 -4.44
CA ALA A 215 -18.23 17.31 -5.38
C ALA A 215 -17.71 16.93 -6.77
N ARG A 216 -16.64 17.59 -7.23
CA ARG A 216 -15.98 17.26 -8.51
C ARG A 216 -15.36 15.87 -8.48
N ILE A 217 -14.63 15.53 -7.40
CA ILE A 217 -14.04 14.21 -7.23
C ILE A 217 -15.14 13.15 -7.20
N SER A 218 -16.17 13.29 -6.36
CA SER A 218 -17.25 12.31 -6.26
C SER A 218 -17.91 12.02 -7.61
N ARG A 219 -18.21 13.05 -8.42
CA ARG A 219 -18.78 12.85 -9.76
C ARG A 219 -17.87 12.07 -10.71
N MET A 220 -16.55 12.28 -10.65
CA MET A 220 -15.59 11.52 -11.45
C MET A 220 -15.55 10.05 -11.00
N LEU A 221 -15.70 9.78 -9.70
CA LEU A 221 -15.61 8.44 -9.12
C LEU A 221 -16.88 7.59 -9.26
N ASP A 222 -18.07 8.21 -9.30
CA ASP A 222 -19.37 7.50 -9.31
C ASP A 222 -19.55 6.55 -10.50
N LYS A 223 -18.97 6.91 -11.66
CA LYS A 223 -19.00 6.12 -12.91
C LYS A 223 -17.61 5.83 -13.46
N GLY A 224 -16.58 6.20 -12.72
CA GLY A 224 -15.20 6.13 -13.16
C GLY A 224 -14.61 4.73 -13.08
N ASP A 225 -13.54 4.52 -13.84
CA ASP A 225 -12.63 3.39 -13.67
C ASP A 225 -11.46 3.74 -12.73
N ASP A 226 -10.51 2.81 -12.62
CA ASP A 226 -9.31 2.96 -11.81
C ASP A 226 -8.44 4.18 -12.23
N VAL A 227 -8.42 4.50 -13.53
CA VAL A 227 -7.69 5.66 -14.06
C VAL A 227 -8.39 6.95 -13.68
N ASP A 228 -9.72 6.98 -13.70
CA ASP A 228 -10.51 8.16 -13.33
C ASP A 228 -10.31 8.53 -11.85
N PHE A 229 -10.08 7.55 -10.98
CA PHE A 229 -9.72 7.82 -9.59
C PHE A 229 -8.38 8.54 -9.48
N ASP A 230 -7.35 8.01 -10.14
CA ASP A 230 -6.03 8.63 -10.12
C ASP A 230 -6.06 10.01 -10.78
N LEU A 231 -6.84 10.17 -11.85
CA LEU A 231 -7.03 11.43 -12.53
C LEU A 231 -7.70 12.45 -11.60
N ALA A 232 -8.79 12.09 -10.92
CA ALA A 232 -9.52 12.97 -10.02
C ALA A 232 -8.62 13.54 -8.92
N LEU A 233 -7.78 12.71 -8.30
CA LEU A 233 -6.88 13.17 -7.24
C LEU A 233 -5.76 14.10 -7.75
N ASN A 234 -5.38 13.99 -9.02
CA ASN A 234 -4.26 14.74 -9.58
C ASN A 234 -4.67 15.98 -10.40
N THR A 235 -5.85 16.00 -11.01
CA THR A 235 -6.29 17.10 -11.88
C THR A 235 -7.32 18.02 -11.24
N VAL A 236 -8.07 17.56 -10.24
CA VAL A 236 -8.98 18.44 -9.49
C VAL A 236 -8.13 19.32 -8.58
N PRO A 237 -8.17 20.66 -8.71
CA PRO A 237 -7.44 21.57 -7.83
C PRO A 237 -7.86 21.39 -6.36
N LEU A 238 -6.93 21.57 -5.43
CA LEU A 238 -7.23 21.58 -3.99
C LEU A 238 -8.25 22.68 -3.67
N GLY A 239 -9.26 22.37 -2.87
CA GLY A 239 -10.20 23.36 -2.37
C GLY A 239 -9.57 24.35 -1.39
N SER A 240 -10.30 25.39 -1.00
CA SER A 240 -9.85 26.38 0.00
C SER A 240 -9.54 25.78 1.38
N LYS A 241 -10.12 24.62 1.68
CA LYS A 241 -9.86 23.81 2.88
C LYS A 241 -9.34 22.41 2.50
N GLY A 242 -8.68 22.31 1.35
CA GLY A 242 -8.06 21.08 0.88
C GLY A 242 -6.64 20.95 1.40
N ASN A 243 -6.23 19.73 1.75
CA ASN A 243 -4.83 19.45 2.04
C ASN A 243 -4.45 18.06 1.53
N LYS A 244 -3.18 17.92 1.18
CA LYS A 244 -2.57 16.68 0.72
C LYS A 244 -1.40 16.34 1.65
N ALA A 245 -1.21 15.06 1.95
CA ALA A 245 -0.08 14.61 2.75
C ALA A 245 0.48 13.32 2.18
N THR A 246 1.81 13.28 2.00
CA THR A 246 2.52 12.11 1.50
C THR A 246 3.43 11.51 2.58
N TYR A 247 3.36 10.19 2.70
CA TYR A 247 4.02 9.40 3.72
C TYR A 247 4.78 8.23 3.11
N TRP A 248 5.90 7.88 3.72
CA TRP A 248 6.60 6.62 3.47
C TRP A 248 6.28 5.61 4.55
N ILE A 249 5.99 4.38 4.14
CA ILE A 249 5.69 3.25 5.01
C ILE A 249 6.76 2.18 4.80
N HIS A 250 7.39 1.75 5.88
CA HIS A 250 8.35 0.64 5.81
C HIS A 250 7.60 -0.66 5.46
N PRO A 251 8.15 -1.55 4.62
CA PRO A 251 7.49 -2.80 4.22
C PRO A 251 6.95 -3.63 5.40
N ASP A 252 7.66 -3.62 6.52
CA ASP A 252 7.26 -4.30 7.75
C ASP A 252 5.94 -3.78 8.36
N HIS A 253 5.54 -2.55 8.08
CA HIS A 253 4.37 -1.91 8.70
C HIS A 253 3.19 -1.75 7.73
N ILE A 254 3.27 -2.35 6.53
CA ILE A 254 2.22 -2.21 5.50
C ILE A 254 0.88 -2.78 6.00
N VAL A 255 0.87 -4.01 6.52
CA VAL A 255 -0.36 -4.68 7.00
C VAL A 255 -0.98 -3.87 8.15
N GLU A 256 -0.17 -3.44 9.11
CA GLU A 256 -0.61 -2.61 10.23
C GLU A 256 -1.22 -1.28 9.76
N ALA A 257 -0.60 -0.62 8.77
CA ALA A 257 -1.13 0.60 8.18
C ALA A 257 -2.42 0.35 7.38
N GLN A 258 -2.52 -0.76 6.65
CA GLN A 258 -3.72 -1.12 5.89
C GLN A 258 -4.93 -1.34 6.81
N VAL A 259 -4.77 -2.03 7.95
CA VAL A 259 -5.85 -2.17 8.94
C VAL A 259 -6.31 -0.80 9.44
N LEU A 260 -5.37 0.07 9.82
CA LEU A 260 -5.70 1.43 10.30
C LEU A 260 -6.44 2.24 9.23
N LEU A 261 -5.99 2.18 7.97
CA LEU A 261 -6.69 2.83 6.86
C LEU A 261 -8.09 2.26 6.67
N LEU A 262 -8.24 0.94 6.71
CA LEU A 262 -9.52 0.25 6.57
C LEU A 262 -10.48 0.54 7.71
N GLN A 263 -10.04 0.95 8.90
CA GLN A 263 -10.95 1.41 9.96
C GLN A 263 -11.62 2.75 9.63
N HIS A 264 -10.95 3.62 8.87
CA HIS A 264 -11.42 4.97 8.54
C HIS A 264 -11.90 5.14 7.08
N MET A 265 -11.57 4.17 6.23
CA MET A 265 -11.78 4.22 4.78
C MET A 265 -12.25 2.86 4.26
N ARG A 266 -12.75 2.84 3.03
CA ARG A 266 -13.10 1.63 2.27
C ARG A 266 -12.31 1.59 0.97
N LEU A 267 -12.12 0.39 0.44
CA LEU A 267 -11.47 0.24 -0.87
C LEU A 267 -12.35 0.85 -1.95
N TYR A 268 -11.72 1.55 -2.88
CA TYR A 268 -12.37 1.96 -4.12
C TYR A 268 -12.33 0.77 -5.08
N ILE A 269 -13.46 0.09 -5.19
CA ILE A 269 -13.65 -1.03 -6.12
C ILE A 269 -14.61 -0.59 -7.21
N THR A 270 -14.19 -0.70 -8.48
CA THR A 270 -15.03 -0.40 -9.64
C THR A 270 -16.21 -1.38 -9.72
N ASN A 271 -17.33 -0.94 -10.31
CA ASN A 271 -18.52 -1.79 -10.45
C ASN A 271 -18.24 -3.09 -11.24
N VAL A 272 -17.29 -3.06 -12.18
CA VAL A 272 -16.87 -4.25 -12.94
C VAL A 272 -16.23 -5.29 -12.01
N ARG A 273 -15.35 -4.86 -11.10
CA ARG A 273 -14.70 -5.76 -10.13
C ARG A 273 -15.68 -6.25 -9.05
N ARG A 274 -16.62 -5.41 -8.60
CA ARG A 274 -17.69 -5.83 -7.67
C ARG A 274 -18.54 -6.96 -8.26
N ASN A 275 -18.90 -6.86 -9.55
CA ASN A 275 -19.70 -7.90 -10.21
C ASN A 275 -18.92 -9.21 -10.43
N ALA A 276 -17.59 -9.13 -10.57
CA ALA A 276 -16.71 -10.30 -10.65
C ALA A 276 -16.55 -10.99 -9.28
N SER A 277 -16.46 -10.24 -8.18
CA SER A 277 -16.34 -10.83 -6.83
C SER A 277 -17.64 -11.48 -6.35
N VAL A 278 -18.81 -10.91 -6.67
CA VAL A 278 -20.13 -11.46 -6.28
C VAL A 278 -20.42 -12.83 -6.92
N ARG A 279 -19.79 -13.17 -8.06
CA ARG A 279 -19.96 -14.49 -8.71
C ARG A 279 -18.94 -15.54 -8.23
N GLY A 280 -17.96 -15.15 -7.41
CA GLY A 280 -17.04 -16.08 -6.79
C GLY A 280 -17.65 -16.69 -5.54
N THR A 281 -18.07 -17.94 -5.58
CA THR A 281 -18.30 -18.69 -4.34
C THR A 281 -16.98 -18.74 -3.54
N PRO A 282 -17.00 -18.65 -2.20
CA PRO A 282 -15.78 -18.53 -1.37
C PRO A 282 -14.88 -19.79 -1.38
N ILE A 283 -15.18 -20.80 -2.22
CA ILE A 283 -14.61 -22.14 -2.14
C ILE A 283 -13.66 -22.47 -3.29
N ARG A 284 -13.59 -21.66 -4.36
CA ARG A 284 -12.64 -21.93 -5.45
C ARG A 284 -11.32 -21.18 -5.30
N ARG A 285 -10.49 -21.70 -4.40
CA ARG A 285 -9.04 -21.51 -4.50
C ARG A 285 -8.54 -21.99 -5.87
N HIS A 286 -7.64 -21.19 -6.44
CA HIS A 286 -6.64 -21.52 -7.47
C HIS A 286 -7.11 -21.86 -8.88
N SER A 287 -6.86 -20.93 -9.81
CA SER A 287 -6.20 -21.25 -11.08
C SER A 287 -5.56 -20.00 -11.71
N SER A 288 -4.22 -20.03 -11.80
CA SER A 288 -3.34 -19.43 -12.83
C SER A 288 -3.58 -17.99 -13.32
N ASN A 289 -2.71 -17.06 -12.90
CA ASN A 289 -1.76 -16.40 -13.80
C ASN A 289 -0.66 -15.68 -13.00
N ASN A 290 0.57 -15.71 -13.51
CA ASN A 290 1.80 -15.19 -12.91
C ASN A 290 1.77 -13.67 -12.67
N ASN A 291 1.19 -13.22 -11.56
CA ASN A 291 1.57 -11.97 -10.91
C ASN A 291 1.57 -12.17 -9.39
N ILE A 292 2.75 -12.10 -8.81
CA ILE A 292 3.06 -12.40 -7.41
C ILE A 292 2.52 -11.25 -6.53
N ASP A 293 1.28 -11.39 -6.06
CA ASP A 293 0.79 -11.09 -4.70
C ASP A 293 -0.68 -11.56 -4.63
N PRO A 294 -1.02 -12.69 -3.98
CA PRO A 294 -2.37 -13.23 -4.01
C PRO A 294 -3.38 -12.45 -3.17
N TYR A 295 -2.92 -11.43 -2.44
CA TYR A 295 -3.67 -10.87 -1.33
C TYR A 295 -3.72 -9.33 -1.33
N PHE A 296 -4.84 -8.80 -0.84
CA PHE A 296 -5.33 -7.41 -0.93
C PHE A 296 -6.04 -7.08 -2.28
N GLY A 297 -7.05 -7.88 -2.63
CA GLY A 297 -7.68 -8.13 -3.94
C GLY A 297 -8.21 -6.96 -4.81
N SER A 298 -7.86 -5.72 -4.50
CA SER A 298 -8.15 -4.53 -5.33
C SER A 298 -6.91 -3.86 -5.94
N GLU A 299 -5.70 -4.37 -5.68
CA GLU A 299 -4.48 -3.75 -6.21
C GLU A 299 -4.41 -3.81 -7.74
N ASP A 300 -4.16 -2.67 -8.37
CA ASP A 300 -3.86 -2.58 -9.81
C ASP A 300 -2.41 -2.18 -10.00
N THR A 301 -1.72 -2.79 -10.97
CA THR A 301 -0.38 -2.33 -11.33
C THR A 301 -0.53 -1.06 -12.16
N THR A 302 -0.03 0.06 -11.64
CA THR A 302 -0.14 1.37 -12.27
C THR A 302 1.22 1.86 -12.72
N GLY A 303 1.27 2.45 -13.91
CA GLY A 303 2.43 3.13 -14.45
C GLY A 303 2.14 4.61 -14.58
N PHE A 304 3.12 5.45 -14.30
CA PHE A 304 3.07 6.86 -14.70
C PHE A 304 4.38 7.30 -15.34
N VAL A 305 4.28 8.22 -16.30
CA VAL A 305 5.43 8.83 -16.99
C VAL A 305 5.31 10.34 -16.88
N VAL A 306 6.39 10.98 -16.47
CA VAL A 306 6.53 12.43 -16.40
C VAL A 306 6.97 12.96 -17.76
N LEU A 307 6.21 13.92 -18.30
CA LEU A 307 6.53 14.62 -19.54
C LEU A 307 6.93 16.06 -19.20
N ASP A 308 8.20 16.42 -19.39
CA ASP A 308 8.68 17.78 -19.15
C ASP A 308 10.05 18.01 -19.81
N HIS A 309 10.60 19.21 -19.67
CA HIS A 309 12.02 19.48 -19.87
C HIS A 309 12.79 19.19 -18.57
N ALA A 310 13.74 18.25 -18.61
CA ALA A 310 14.40 17.69 -17.42
C ALA A 310 14.98 18.75 -16.47
N GLU A 311 15.73 19.72 -16.99
CA GLU A 311 16.38 20.76 -16.16
C GLU A 311 15.39 21.73 -15.53
N ALA A 312 14.38 22.17 -16.30
CA ALA A 312 13.34 23.08 -15.85
C ALA A 312 12.47 22.41 -14.79
N TYR A 313 12.16 21.12 -14.98
CA TYR A 313 11.44 20.33 -14.00
C TYR A 313 12.24 20.18 -12.69
N ALA A 314 13.53 19.84 -12.77
CA ALA A 314 14.40 19.72 -11.60
C ALA A 314 14.49 21.03 -10.82
N PHE A 315 14.65 22.16 -11.52
CA PHE A 315 14.67 23.48 -10.89
C PHE A 315 13.35 23.80 -10.18
N LYS A 316 12.21 23.58 -10.84
CA LYS A 316 10.88 23.77 -10.24
C LYS A 316 10.66 22.89 -9.00
N GLN A 317 11.10 21.63 -9.02
CA GLN A 317 10.98 20.74 -7.87
C GLN A 317 11.84 21.21 -6.69
N ASN A 318 13.08 21.65 -6.96
CA ASN A 318 14.00 22.12 -5.92
C ASN A 318 13.56 23.45 -5.29
N ALA A 319 12.90 24.31 -6.05
CA ALA A 319 12.40 25.61 -5.56
C ALA A 319 11.05 25.52 -4.82
N SER A 320 10.32 24.40 -4.93
CA SER A 320 8.98 24.27 -4.36
C SER A 320 9.02 23.90 -2.87
N THR A 321 8.33 24.67 -2.01
CA THR A 321 8.19 24.33 -0.58
C THR A 321 7.06 23.32 -0.35
N ILE A 322 7.13 22.59 0.78
CA ILE A 322 6.12 21.57 1.13
C ILE A 322 4.73 22.21 1.26
N GLY A 323 4.62 23.31 2.01
CA GLY A 323 3.35 24.03 2.19
C GLY A 323 2.75 24.53 0.86
N ALA A 324 3.60 25.03 -0.05
CA ALA A 324 3.15 25.43 -1.39
C ALA A 324 2.60 24.25 -2.22
N THR A 325 3.00 23.01 -1.90
CA THR A 325 2.59 21.82 -2.65
C THR A 325 1.45 21.05 -2.01
N GLU A 326 1.38 21.03 -0.68
CA GLU A 326 0.45 20.21 0.10
C GLU A 326 -0.80 20.96 0.56
N GLU A 327 -0.70 22.28 0.76
CA GLU A 327 -1.74 23.07 1.44
C GLU A 327 -2.23 24.27 0.64
N ALA A 328 -1.60 24.58 -0.50
CA ALA A 328 -1.97 25.72 -1.34
C ALA A 328 -3.30 25.48 -2.06
N PRO A 329 -4.34 26.31 -1.81
CA PRO A 329 -5.60 26.24 -2.55
C PRO A 329 -5.38 26.43 -4.05
N GLY A 330 -6.10 25.68 -4.87
CA GLY A 330 -5.99 25.74 -6.33
C GLY A 330 -4.84 24.94 -6.92
N ASN A 331 -3.96 24.35 -6.10
CA ASN A 331 -2.88 23.51 -6.60
C ASN A 331 -3.41 22.17 -7.13
N ILE A 332 -2.84 21.69 -8.23
CA ILE A 332 -3.11 20.36 -8.80
C ILE A 332 -1.99 19.39 -8.41
N GLY A 333 -2.27 18.09 -8.46
CA GLY A 333 -1.29 17.06 -8.13
C GLY A 333 -0.18 16.87 -9.17
N ILE A 334 -0.36 17.43 -10.38
CA ILE A 334 0.60 17.34 -11.49
C ILE A 334 1.46 18.59 -11.52
N LYS A 335 2.75 18.44 -11.21
CA LYS A 335 3.73 19.55 -11.26
C LYS A 335 4.46 19.66 -12.60
N ALA A 336 4.41 18.60 -13.40
CA ALA A 336 5.07 18.55 -14.70
C ALA A 336 4.20 19.20 -15.79
N ALA A 337 4.84 19.58 -16.89
CA ALA A 337 4.18 20.05 -18.09
C ALA A 337 3.14 19.05 -18.63
N GLY A 338 3.42 17.75 -18.51
CA GLY A 338 2.45 16.70 -18.75
C GLY A 338 2.74 15.41 -17.99
N GLN A 339 1.78 14.50 -18.01
CA GLN A 339 1.89 13.20 -17.37
C GLN A 339 1.06 12.16 -18.12
N VAL A 340 1.64 10.97 -18.28
CA VAL A 340 0.93 9.77 -18.76
C VAL A 340 0.64 8.89 -17.55
N ARG A 341 -0.54 8.30 -17.50
CA ARG A 341 -0.91 7.27 -16.52
C ARG A 341 -1.52 6.08 -17.25
N CYS A 342 -1.21 4.88 -16.77
CA CYS A 342 -1.81 3.65 -17.25
C CYS A 342 -2.06 2.70 -16.09
N CYS A 343 -3.09 1.88 -16.24
CA CYS A 343 -3.42 0.80 -15.34
C CYS A 343 -3.29 -0.54 -16.07
N ALA A 344 -2.98 -1.63 -15.35
CA ALA A 344 -2.89 -2.96 -15.94
C ALA A 344 -4.26 -3.45 -16.44
N SER A 345 -5.35 -2.93 -15.87
CA SER A 345 -6.72 -3.07 -16.37
C SER A 345 -6.94 -2.57 -17.81
N GLY A 346 -5.98 -1.84 -18.40
CA GLY A 346 -5.97 -1.47 -19.82
C GLY A 346 -6.32 -0.01 -20.09
N GLY A 347 -6.83 0.72 -19.10
CA GLY A 347 -7.08 2.16 -19.22
C GLY A 347 -5.80 2.98 -19.17
N ALA A 348 -5.76 4.07 -19.93
CA ALA A 348 -4.70 5.07 -19.87
C ALA A 348 -5.23 6.50 -20.04
N ALA A 349 -4.48 7.47 -19.53
CA ALA A 349 -4.75 8.88 -19.69
C ALA A 349 -3.46 9.67 -19.91
N VAL A 350 -3.53 10.67 -20.78
CA VAL A 350 -2.48 11.68 -20.98
C VAL A 350 -3.04 13.02 -20.52
N VAL A 351 -2.34 13.67 -19.61
CA VAL A 351 -2.71 14.96 -19.05
C VAL A 351 -1.63 15.97 -19.39
N VAL A 352 -2.03 17.13 -19.88
CA VAL A 352 -1.12 18.26 -20.11
C VAL A 352 -1.61 19.49 -19.36
N CYS A 353 -0.67 20.19 -18.73
CA CYS A 353 -0.93 21.33 -17.87
C CYS A 353 -0.42 22.60 -18.53
N THR A 354 -1.33 23.53 -18.79
CA THR A 354 -0.99 24.86 -19.30
C THR A 354 -0.97 25.86 -18.14
N GLN A 355 0.11 26.63 -18.04
CA GLN A 355 0.16 27.78 -17.14
C GLN A 355 -0.67 28.90 -17.76
N SER A 356 -1.72 29.36 -17.07
CA SER A 356 -2.40 30.60 -17.47
C SER A 356 -1.48 31.78 -17.18
N ASP A 357 -1.37 32.69 -18.15
CA ASP A 357 -0.74 33.99 -17.93
C ASP A 357 -1.37 34.68 -16.71
N ALA A 358 -0.50 35.26 -15.88
CA ALA A 358 -0.74 35.67 -14.51
C ALA A 358 -1.82 36.76 -14.28
N GLN A 359 -2.63 37.12 -15.27
CA GLN A 359 -3.58 38.24 -15.20
C GLN A 359 -5.07 37.88 -15.36
N ALA A 360 -5.46 36.66 -15.78
CA ALA A 360 -6.88 36.39 -16.08
C ALA A 360 -7.55 35.23 -15.31
N GLN A 361 -6.82 34.20 -14.88
CA GLN A 361 -7.34 33.09 -14.07
C GLN A 361 -6.20 32.44 -13.26
N PRO A 362 -6.30 32.30 -11.93
CA PRO A 362 -5.23 31.72 -11.10
C PRO A 362 -5.15 30.19 -11.13
N SER A 363 -6.08 29.48 -11.80
CA SER A 363 -6.10 28.02 -11.84
C SER A 363 -5.47 27.47 -13.13
N PRO A 364 -4.59 26.46 -13.06
CA PRO A 364 -3.98 25.83 -14.23
C PRO A 364 -5.06 25.21 -15.12
N VAL A 365 -4.97 25.46 -16.42
CA VAL A 365 -5.86 24.81 -17.41
C VAL A 365 -5.30 23.42 -17.71
N VAL A 366 -6.10 22.40 -17.43
CA VAL A 366 -5.73 20.99 -17.57
C VAL A 366 -6.50 20.38 -18.72
N LYS A 367 -5.80 19.83 -19.72
CA LYS A 367 -6.40 19.03 -20.80
C LYS A 367 -6.09 17.56 -20.55
N THR A 368 -7.10 16.70 -20.64
CA THR A 368 -6.97 15.25 -20.39
C THR A 368 -7.50 14.48 -21.59
N ALA A 369 -6.71 13.56 -22.13
CA ALA A 369 -7.15 12.58 -23.11
C ALA A 369 -7.14 11.19 -22.48
N LYS A 370 -8.30 10.53 -22.43
CA LYS A 370 -8.45 9.14 -21.97
C LYS A 370 -8.51 8.20 -23.17
N MET A 371 -7.88 7.04 -23.06
CA MET A 371 -7.81 6.04 -24.11
C MET A 371 -7.47 4.65 -23.56
N GLU A 372 -7.47 3.65 -24.42
CA GLU A 372 -6.86 2.36 -24.12
C GLU A 372 -5.33 2.48 -24.12
N ARG A 373 -4.65 1.75 -23.23
CA ARG A 373 -3.18 1.75 -23.10
C ARG A 373 -2.48 1.51 -24.44
N LYS A 374 -2.99 0.61 -25.29
CA LYS A 374 -2.41 0.30 -26.62
C LYS A 374 -2.43 1.49 -27.57
N ALA A 375 -3.31 2.47 -27.34
CA ALA A 375 -3.41 3.68 -28.14
C ALA A 375 -2.43 4.80 -27.69
N LEU A 376 -1.70 4.64 -26.58
CA LEU A 376 -0.74 5.64 -26.09
C LEU A 376 0.32 6.02 -27.13
N LYS A 377 0.77 5.06 -27.94
CA LYS A 377 1.74 5.28 -29.02
C LYS A 377 1.25 6.30 -30.06
N ASN A 378 -0.06 6.39 -30.29
CA ASN A 378 -0.63 7.30 -31.29
C ASN A 378 -0.64 8.76 -30.80
N ILE A 379 -0.34 9.00 -29.52
CA ILE A 379 -0.26 10.33 -28.93
C ILE A 379 1.18 10.70 -28.57
N LEU A 380 1.97 9.74 -28.10
CA LEU A 380 3.37 9.96 -27.72
C LEU A 380 4.35 9.78 -28.88
N GLY A 381 3.95 9.07 -29.94
CA GLY A 381 4.78 8.80 -31.11
C GLY A 381 4.82 9.99 -32.08
N THR A 382 5.95 10.12 -32.78
CA THR A 382 6.21 11.13 -33.81
C THR A 382 5.58 10.81 -35.17
N SER A 383 5.02 9.61 -35.37
CA SER A 383 4.49 9.17 -36.67
C SER A 383 3.02 9.52 -36.83
N ILE A 384 2.76 10.43 -37.76
CA ILE A 384 1.42 10.82 -38.21
C ILE A 384 0.82 9.65 -39.00
N ASN A 385 -0.22 9.03 -38.48
CA ASN A 385 -1.16 8.26 -39.29
C ASN A 385 -2.52 8.94 -39.18
N GLU A 386 -2.88 9.68 -40.23
CA GLU A 386 -4.15 10.43 -40.34
C GLU A 386 -5.40 9.53 -40.33
N ASP A 387 -5.25 8.21 -40.52
CA ASP A 387 -6.37 7.28 -40.69
C ASP A 387 -7.07 6.80 -39.40
N SER A 388 -6.71 7.32 -38.23
CA SER A 388 -7.37 6.96 -36.95
C SER A 388 -8.31 8.06 -36.42
N MET A 389 -8.92 8.83 -37.33
CA MET A 389 -9.92 9.86 -37.04
C MET A 389 -11.29 9.28 -36.66
N LYS A 390 -11.44 8.72 -35.44
CA LYS A 390 -12.77 8.48 -34.84
C LYS A 390 -12.93 8.73 -33.35
N HIS A 391 -11.95 9.28 -32.62
CA HIS A 391 -12.08 9.42 -31.15
C HIS A 391 -11.77 10.80 -30.57
N SER A 392 -12.79 11.35 -29.88
CA SER A 392 -12.82 12.43 -28.86
C SER A 392 -12.00 13.70 -29.12
N GLY A 393 -12.67 14.87 -29.14
CA GLY A 393 -12.04 16.19 -29.29
C GLY A 393 -10.91 16.47 -28.29
N ASP A 394 -10.94 15.86 -27.11
CA ASP A 394 -9.91 16.01 -26.08
C ASP A 394 -8.56 15.39 -26.48
N ALA A 395 -8.57 14.27 -27.22
CA ALA A 395 -7.33 13.62 -27.68
C ALA A 395 -6.60 14.44 -28.74
N SER A 396 -7.35 15.13 -29.60
CA SER A 396 -6.79 16.06 -30.58
C SER A 396 -6.20 17.29 -29.89
N ALA A 397 -6.87 17.83 -28.86
CA ALA A 397 -6.38 18.99 -28.12
C ALA A 397 -5.07 18.71 -27.36
N VAL A 398 -4.92 17.51 -26.78
CA VAL A 398 -3.67 17.09 -26.12
C VAL A 398 -2.54 16.88 -27.15
N ARG A 399 -2.84 16.24 -28.29
CA ARG A 399 -1.85 16.06 -29.37
C ARG A 399 -1.36 17.38 -29.95
N GLN A 400 -2.28 18.30 -30.21
CA GLN A 400 -1.93 19.64 -30.67
C GLN A 400 -0.99 20.33 -29.67
N TRP A 401 -1.32 20.30 -28.38
CA TRP A 401 -0.47 20.90 -27.35
C TRP A 401 0.94 20.28 -27.29
N LEU A 402 1.04 18.94 -27.40
CA LEU A 402 2.34 18.26 -27.45
C LEU A 402 3.16 18.65 -28.68
N SER A 403 2.52 18.86 -29.83
CA SER A 403 3.19 19.33 -31.05
C SER A 403 3.70 20.77 -30.93
N GLU A 404 2.98 21.62 -30.18
CA GLU A 404 3.39 23.00 -29.89
C GLU A 404 4.54 23.06 -28.87
N HIS A 405 4.76 22.00 -28.07
CA HIS A 405 5.77 21.96 -27.00
C HIS A 405 6.78 20.82 -27.18
N PRO A 406 7.62 20.83 -28.24
CA PRO A 406 8.53 19.73 -28.59
C PRO A 406 9.64 19.46 -27.57
N SER A 407 9.90 20.40 -26.66
CA SER A 407 10.82 20.25 -25.53
C SER A 407 10.26 19.35 -24.42
N THR A 408 8.95 19.10 -24.41
CA THR A 408 8.27 18.28 -23.41
C THR A 408 8.42 16.80 -23.76
N LYS A 409 9.37 16.12 -23.13
CA LYS A 409 9.68 14.72 -23.44
C LYS A 409 9.49 13.82 -22.20
N PRO A 410 9.32 12.51 -22.37
CA PRO A 410 9.39 11.58 -21.26
C PRO A 410 10.74 11.66 -20.56
N ILE A 411 10.76 12.07 -19.28
CA ILE A 411 12.00 12.23 -18.50
C ILE A 411 12.19 11.14 -17.43
N ALA A 412 11.08 10.62 -16.89
CA ALA A 412 11.10 9.59 -15.87
C ALA A 412 9.76 8.87 -15.84
N GLY A 413 9.76 7.59 -15.49
CA GLY A 413 8.55 6.85 -15.19
C GLY A 413 8.67 6.06 -13.89
N ALA A 414 7.53 5.72 -13.32
CA ALA A 414 7.44 4.79 -12.21
C ALA A 414 6.31 3.79 -12.38
N LEU A 415 6.52 2.63 -11.79
CA LEU A 415 5.57 1.53 -11.69
C LEU A 415 5.29 1.28 -10.21
N SER A 416 4.03 1.04 -9.84
CA SER A 416 3.65 0.62 -8.49
C SER A 416 2.46 -0.34 -8.53
N LYS A 417 2.26 -1.11 -7.46
CA LYS A 417 0.97 -1.74 -7.14
C LYS A 417 0.18 -0.77 -6.28
N ARG A 418 -0.96 -0.29 -6.79
CA ARG A 418 -1.74 0.76 -6.14
C ARG A 418 -3.02 0.22 -5.55
N THR A 419 -3.22 0.50 -4.27
CA THR A 419 -4.51 0.43 -3.59
C THR A 419 -5.15 1.81 -3.57
N ARG A 420 -6.45 1.90 -3.84
CA ARG A 420 -7.23 3.15 -3.82
C ARG A 420 -8.27 3.08 -2.70
N LEU A 421 -8.41 4.15 -1.92
CA LEU A 421 -9.33 4.20 -0.80
C LEU A 421 -10.20 5.47 -0.82
N THR A 422 -11.46 5.32 -0.42
CA THR A 422 -12.42 6.42 -0.21
C THR A 422 -12.85 6.46 1.26
N GLY A 423 -13.02 7.65 1.81
CA GLY A 423 -13.53 7.84 3.15
C GLY A 423 -14.96 7.34 3.33
N LEU A 424 -15.27 6.86 4.53
CA LEU A 424 -16.60 6.37 4.88
C LEU A 424 -17.67 7.46 4.87
N HIS A 425 -17.28 8.72 5.08
CA HIS A 425 -18.19 9.87 5.23
C HIS A 425 -18.00 10.93 4.13
N ASN A 426 -17.48 10.53 2.97
CA ASN A 426 -17.33 11.43 1.83
C ASN A 426 -18.70 11.94 1.36
N ASN A 427 -18.80 13.24 1.10
CA ASN A 427 -20.01 13.89 0.60
C ASN A 427 -19.65 15.03 -0.37
N SER A 428 -20.65 15.77 -0.86
CA SER A 428 -20.46 16.87 -1.81
C SER A 428 -19.71 18.07 -1.23
N THR A 429 -19.55 18.18 0.09
CA THR A 429 -18.91 19.32 0.76
C THR A 429 -17.47 19.02 1.22
N GLY A 430 -17.13 17.74 1.39
CA GLY A 430 -15.83 17.33 1.87
C GLY A 430 -15.67 15.81 1.91
N GLY A 431 -14.42 15.36 1.91
CA GLY A 431 -14.08 13.95 1.89
C GLY A 431 -12.60 13.69 2.14
N ILE A 432 -12.26 12.43 2.27
CA ILE A 432 -10.89 11.93 2.32
C ILE A 432 -10.71 10.82 1.28
N TRP A 433 -9.59 10.85 0.56
CA TRP A 433 -9.20 9.89 -0.45
C TRP A 433 -7.73 9.55 -0.27
N ALA A 434 -7.36 8.31 -0.56
CA ALA A 434 -5.98 7.90 -0.41
C ALA A 434 -5.55 6.91 -1.49
N THR A 435 -4.26 6.93 -1.80
CA THR A 435 -3.58 5.90 -2.60
C THR A 435 -2.42 5.33 -1.81
N LEU A 436 -2.31 4.01 -1.76
CA LEU A 436 -1.17 3.30 -1.19
C LEU A 436 -0.43 2.59 -2.33
N ASP A 437 0.77 3.04 -2.63
CA ASP A 437 1.66 2.49 -3.66
C ASP A 437 2.69 1.57 -3.02
N LYS A 438 2.61 0.28 -3.33
CA LYS A 438 3.61 -0.75 -2.97
C LYS A 438 4.45 -1.13 -4.18
N ASP A 439 5.55 -1.85 -3.94
CA ASP A 439 6.42 -2.37 -5.00
C ASP A 439 6.77 -1.31 -6.06
N VAL A 440 7.27 -0.16 -5.61
CA VAL A 440 7.54 0.99 -6.46
C VAL A 440 8.88 0.80 -7.19
N TYR A 441 8.86 0.91 -8.52
CA TYR A 441 10.05 0.86 -9.40
C TYR A 441 10.14 2.15 -10.21
N LEU A 442 11.35 2.67 -10.37
CA LEU A 442 11.65 3.87 -11.14
C LEU A 442 12.44 3.49 -12.40
N LYS A 443 12.00 3.94 -13.57
CA LYS A 443 12.63 3.65 -14.85
C LYS A 443 12.46 4.83 -15.81
N ASP A 444 13.55 5.33 -16.36
CA ASP A 444 13.58 6.45 -17.31
C ASP A 444 12.93 6.10 -18.66
N THR A 445 13.12 4.87 -19.13
CA THR A 445 12.55 4.38 -20.39
C THR A 445 11.19 3.71 -20.25
N LEU A 446 10.47 3.89 -19.13
CA LEU A 446 9.19 3.21 -18.89
C LEU A 446 8.20 3.40 -20.05
N HIS A 447 8.17 4.60 -20.64
CA HIS A 447 7.32 4.94 -21.78
C HIS A 447 7.45 4.00 -22.97
N LYS A 448 8.62 3.36 -23.17
CA LYS A 448 8.85 2.38 -24.23
C LYS A 448 8.28 1.00 -23.88
N ASP A 449 8.27 0.65 -22.59
CA ASP A 449 7.78 -0.65 -22.14
C ASP A 449 6.25 -0.73 -22.19
N LEU A 450 5.56 0.42 -22.01
CA LEU A 450 4.09 0.51 -21.93
C LEU A 450 3.35 -0.03 -23.17
N GLU A 451 4.04 -0.24 -24.28
CA GLU A 451 3.50 -0.78 -25.52
C GLU A 451 3.27 -2.29 -25.47
N GLY A 452 4.13 -3.03 -24.76
CA GLY A 452 4.07 -4.48 -24.68
C GLY A 452 2.85 -4.99 -23.95
N ASP A 453 2.36 -6.18 -24.30
CA ASP A 453 1.31 -6.83 -23.50
C ASP A 453 1.82 -7.19 -22.10
N ASP A 454 3.10 -7.57 -21.98
CA ASP A 454 3.80 -7.86 -20.71
C ASP A 454 4.60 -6.66 -20.17
N TRP A 455 4.12 -5.44 -20.38
CA TRP A 455 4.81 -4.21 -19.99
C TRP A 455 5.20 -4.15 -18.50
N THR A 456 4.42 -4.80 -17.63
CA THR A 456 4.65 -4.83 -16.18
C THR A 456 5.93 -5.58 -15.81
N SER A 457 6.24 -6.66 -16.54
CA SER A 457 7.47 -7.43 -16.38
C SER A 457 8.66 -6.69 -16.98
N ALA A 458 8.49 -6.11 -18.17
CA ALA A 458 9.52 -5.29 -18.81
C ALA A 458 9.90 -4.05 -17.98
N ALA A 459 8.91 -3.42 -17.34
CA ALA A 459 9.10 -2.30 -16.43
C ALA A 459 9.82 -2.66 -15.12
N ARG A 460 9.89 -3.96 -14.76
CA ARG A 460 10.62 -4.49 -13.60
C ARG A 460 11.97 -5.12 -13.97
N SER A 461 12.46 -4.90 -15.18
CA SER A 461 13.77 -5.40 -15.62
C SER A 461 14.92 -4.82 -14.78
N GLU A 462 16.13 -5.38 -14.93
CA GLU A 462 17.33 -4.98 -14.15
C GLU A 462 17.66 -3.47 -14.22
N SER A 463 17.25 -2.80 -15.29
CA SER A 463 17.40 -1.34 -15.44
C SER A 463 16.54 -0.51 -14.50
N ALA A 464 15.50 -1.10 -13.91
CA ALA A 464 14.57 -0.41 -13.01
C ALA A 464 15.12 -0.35 -11.58
N LYS A 465 15.05 0.82 -10.95
CA LYS A 465 15.46 1.00 -9.56
C LYS A 465 14.26 0.78 -8.63
N ARG A 466 14.36 -0.20 -7.73
CA ARG A 466 13.33 -0.45 -6.70
C ARG A 466 13.43 0.57 -5.59
N PHE A 467 12.34 1.26 -5.29
CA PHE A 467 12.21 2.13 -4.13
C PHE A 467 11.92 1.28 -2.87
N PRO A 468 12.60 1.51 -1.73
CA PRO A 468 12.58 0.59 -0.59
C PRO A 468 11.32 0.67 0.29
N HIS A 469 10.50 1.70 0.16
CA HIS A 469 9.31 1.92 1.00
C HIS A 469 8.04 1.90 0.15
N ALA A 470 6.88 1.72 0.80
CA ALA A 470 5.60 2.05 0.19
C ALA A 470 5.29 3.55 0.35
N ILE A 471 4.47 4.11 -0.53
CA ILE A 471 4.10 5.53 -0.52
C ILE A 471 2.59 5.62 -0.27
N LEU A 472 2.19 6.26 0.82
CA LEU A 472 0.80 6.58 1.13
C LEU A 472 0.57 8.06 0.88
N GLU A 473 -0.36 8.37 -0.01
CA GLU A 473 -0.80 9.72 -0.30
C GLU A 473 -2.25 9.88 0.16
N ILE A 474 -2.52 10.89 0.98
CA ILE A 474 -3.85 11.21 1.49
C ILE A 474 -4.22 12.61 1.02
N ARG A 475 -5.38 12.72 0.35
CA ARG A 475 -6.03 13.98 0.02
C ARG A 475 -7.28 14.15 0.86
N ARG A 476 -7.41 15.29 1.53
CA ARG A 476 -8.60 15.70 2.27
C ARG A 476 -9.14 16.99 1.67
N GLU A 477 -10.46 17.10 1.66
CA GLU A 477 -11.20 18.29 1.24
C GLU A 477 -12.27 18.65 2.28
N GLY A 478 -12.50 19.95 2.44
CA GLY A 478 -13.55 20.49 3.32
C GLY A 478 -13.23 20.32 4.82
N ASN A 479 -14.26 20.37 5.66
CA ASN A 479 -14.13 20.35 7.12
C ASN A 479 -14.02 18.92 7.72
N GLN A 480 -13.66 17.90 6.95
CA GLN A 480 -13.60 16.52 7.45
C GLN A 480 -12.61 16.38 8.61
N ALA A 481 -12.84 15.43 9.53
CA ALA A 481 -11.98 15.28 10.70
C ALA A 481 -10.52 14.95 10.31
N MET A 482 -9.55 15.60 10.97
CA MET A 482 -8.11 15.31 10.81
C MET A 482 -7.65 14.07 11.58
N ALA A 483 -8.57 13.33 12.21
CA ALA A 483 -8.25 12.23 13.12
C ALA A 483 -7.33 11.18 12.48
N LEU A 484 -7.59 10.76 11.23
CA LEU A 484 -6.72 9.79 10.54
C LEU A 484 -5.31 10.34 10.33
N ILE A 485 -5.17 11.57 9.84
CA ILE A 485 -3.86 12.21 9.61
C ILE A 485 -3.11 12.37 10.93
N GLN A 486 -3.77 12.86 11.98
CA GLN A 486 -3.16 13.04 13.30
C GLN A 486 -2.74 11.70 13.92
N THR A 487 -3.55 10.65 13.77
CA THR A 487 -3.22 9.30 14.25
C THR A 487 -2.02 8.75 13.49
N LEU A 488 -1.96 8.92 12.16
CA LEU A 488 -0.82 8.52 11.35
C LEU A 488 0.45 9.25 11.78
N GLU A 489 0.42 10.58 11.90
CA GLU A 489 1.58 11.39 12.29
C GLU A 489 2.10 11.08 13.71
N ARG A 490 1.24 10.64 14.62
CA ARG A 490 1.63 10.21 15.98
C ARG A 490 2.08 8.74 16.04
N SER A 491 1.86 7.97 14.98
CA SER A 491 2.19 6.55 14.94
C SER A 491 3.62 6.29 14.47
N HIS A 492 4.14 5.09 14.74
CA HIS A 492 5.43 4.62 14.21
C HIS A 492 5.35 4.13 12.75
N LEU A 493 4.17 4.11 12.15
CA LEU A 493 3.90 3.43 10.88
C LEU A 493 4.44 4.20 9.68
N VAL A 494 4.41 5.52 9.79
CA VAL A 494 4.65 6.41 8.67
C VAL A 494 5.76 7.38 8.99
N ARG A 495 6.46 7.80 7.95
CA ARG A 495 7.34 8.96 7.98
C ARG A 495 6.87 9.95 6.93
N ARG A 496 6.61 11.19 7.32
CA ARG A 496 6.23 12.24 6.35
C ARG A 496 7.37 12.43 5.35
N SER A 497 7.05 12.45 4.07
CA SER A 497 8.04 12.70 3.01
C SER A 497 8.36 14.19 2.97
N LEU A 498 9.10 14.67 3.98
CA LEU A 498 9.62 16.02 3.96
C LEU A 498 10.71 16.09 2.87
N HIS A 499 10.60 17.01 1.93
CA HIS A 499 11.66 17.32 0.95
C HIS A 499 12.97 17.83 1.60
N HIS A 500 13.06 17.88 2.93
CA HIS A 500 14.31 18.14 3.65
C HIS A 500 15.16 16.87 3.74
N VAL A 501 15.88 16.58 2.65
CA VAL A 501 17.27 16.13 2.83
C VAL A 501 18.06 17.39 3.18
N GLN A 502 18.03 17.78 4.45
CA GLN A 502 19.18 18.50 5.00
C GLN A 502 20.31 17.49 5.02
N LEU A 503 21.12 17.51 3.95
CA LEU A 503 22.50 17.03 4.02
C LEU A 503 23.18 17.87 5.10
N VAL A 504 23.15 17.37 6.34
CA VAL A 504 24.11 17.79 7.35
C VAL A 504 25.36 16.97 7.05
N TYR A 505 26.41 17.68 6.66
CA TYR A 505 27.77 17.19 6.46
C TYR A 505 28.29 16.39 7.65
#